data_AF-A0A815X0C1-F1
#
_entry.id   AF-A0A815X0C1-F1
#
_cell.length_a   1.000
_cell.length_b   1.000
_cell.length_c   1.000
_cell.angle_alpha   90.00
_cell.angle_beta   90.00
_cell.angle_gamma   90.00
#
_symmetry.space_group_name_H-M   'P 1'
#
loop_
_entity.id
_entity.type
_entity.pdbx_description
1 polymer ?
#
loop_
_entity_poly.entity_id
_entity_poly.type
_entity_poly.pdbx_seq_one_letter_code
_entity_poly.pdbx_strand_id
1 'polypeptide(L)'
;RVCLKQLLPAIYKFLRIKIVTTSKLKPETSANWKYIENVMKKYLLNFTRLISMINVPVTLNILLRHVRSLIPFVIVLPNSRQALVKELINIWSTASDERSRVIAFVCLFHLIREHRKEMMGVVLRKMYLDYLKNCKFTSPTTLPLINFMQRSLVELYSLDPTVTYQHGFVFLRQLAVHLRTAIQTKKA
;
A
#
# COMPACT_ATOMS: atom_id res chain seq x y z
N ARG A 1 3.88 11.82 -20.51
CA ARG A 1 2.44 11.46 -20.57
C ARG A 1 2.13 10.28 -21.49
N VAL A 2 2.88 10.08 -22.59
CA VAL A 2 2.65 9.03 -23.59
C VAL A 2 2.92 7.62 -23.06
N CYS A 3 4.05 7.37 -22.38
CA CYS A 3 4.38 6.03 -21.86
C CYS A 3 3.35 5.49 -20.85
N LEU A 4 2.83 6.32 -19.95
CA LEU A 4 1.82 5.92 -18.95
C LEU A 4 0.49 5.51 -19.59
N LYS A 5 0.15 6.07 -20.75
CA LYS A 5 -1.09 5.76 -21.49
C LYS A 5 -0.91 4.60 -22.46
N GLN A 6 0.27 4.44 -23.06
CA GLN A 6 0.49 3.46 -24.14
C GLN A 6 1.08 2.13 -23.65
N LEU A 7 1.76 2.11 -22.51
CA LEU A 7 2.39 0.88 -21.99
C LEU A 7 1.36 -0.21 -21.70
N LEU A 8 0.26 0.14 -21.02
CA LEU A 8 -0.79 -0.81 -20.68
C LEU A 8 -1.47 -1.40 -21.92
N PRO A 9 -1.99 -0.61 -22.88
CA PRO A 9 -2.52 -1.13 -24.15
C PRO A 9 -1.53 -1.98 -24.94
N ALA A 10 -0.25 -1.61 -24.97
CA ALA A 10 0.79 -2.38 -25.67
C ALA A 10 1.02 -3.75 -25.02
N ILE A 11 1.09 -3.79 -23.69
CA ILE A 11 1.20 -5.05 -22.94
C ILE A 11 -0.07 -5.90 -23.14
N TYR A 12 -1.26 -5.32 -23.08
CA TYR A 12 -2.51 -6.06 -23.32
C TYR A 12 -2.58 -6.65 -24.73
N LYS A 13 -2.16 -5.89 -25.74
CA LYS A 13 -2.08 -6.36 -27.13
C LYS A 13 -1.09 -7.51 -27.28
N PHE A 14 0.06 -7.44 -26.61
CA PHE A 14 1.07 -8.48 -26.67
C PHE A 14 0.66 -9.76 -25.92
N LEU A 15 -0.02 -9.62 -24.77
CA LEU A 15 -0.52 -10.75 -23.99
C LEU A 15 -1.76 -11.41 -24.61
N ARG A 16 -2.34 -10.83 -25.68
CA ARG A 16 -3.54 -11.33 -26.38
C ARG A 16 -4.76 -11.56 -25.48
N ILE A 17 -4.85 -10.85 -24.35
CA ILE A 17 -5.98 -10.97 -23.41
C ILE A 17 -7.05 -9.94 -23.80
N LYS A 18 -8.29 -10.40 -24.07
CA LYS A 18 -9.44 -9.51 -24.28
C LYS A 18 -9.67 -8.71 -22.99
N ILE A 19 -9.58 -7.39 -23.09
CA ILE A 19 -9.73 -6.45 -21.99
C ILE A 19 -11.19 -6.49 -21.51
N VAL A 20 -11.48 -7.23 -20.45
CA VAL A 20 -12.81 -7.20 -19.81
C VAL A 20 -12.78 -6.33 -18.56
N THR A 21 -11.68 -6.30 -17.81
CA THR A 21 -11.45 -5.35 -16.70
C THR A 21 -10.02 -5.51 -16.19
N THR A 22 -9.29 -4.41 -15.99
CA THR A 22 -7.90 -4.43 -15.49
C THR A 22 -7.77 -5.08 -14.11
N SER A 23 -8.86 -5.31 -13.37
CA SER A 23 -8.85 -5.93 -12.04
C SER A 23 -8.88 -7.47 -12.04
N LYS A 24 -9.06 -8.15 -13.18
CA LYS A 24 -9.17 -9.63 -13.24
C LYS A 24 -8.11 -10.28 -14.14
N LEU A 25 -7.09 -9.54 -14.55
CA LEU A 25 -6.04 -10.11 -15.39
C LEU A 25 -5.16 -11.04 -14.54
N LYS A 26 -4.93 -12.26 -15.01
CA LYS A 26 -3.89 -13.15 -14.49
C LYS A 26 -2.78 -13.23 -15.56
N PRO A 27 -1.69 -12.45 -15.43
CA PRO A 27 -0.61 -12.45 -16.42
C PRO A 27 0.07 -13.82 -16.55
N GLU A 28 0.15 -14.58 -15.45
CA GLU A 28 0.77 -15.92 -15.35
C GLU A 28 0.16 -16.95 -16.30
N THR A 29 -1.12 -16.83 -16.63
CA THR A 29 -1.81 -17.76 -17.54
C THR A 29 -1.40 -17.61 -19.02
N SER A 30 -0.60 -16.60 -19.36
CA SER A 30 -0.15 -16.38 -20.74
C SER A 30 1.24 -16.98 -20.99
N ALA A 31 1.39 -17.75 -22.08
CA ALA A 31 2.68 -18.30 -22.50
C ALA A 31 3.75 -17.23 -22.74
N ASN A 32 3.32 -16.02 -23.10
CA ASN A 32 4.16 -14.87 -23.39
C ASN A 32 4.67 -14.14 -22.13
N TRP A 33 4.17 -14.45 -20.94
CA TRP A 33 4.56 -13.80 -19.70
C TRP A 33 6.04 -13.93 -19.40
N LYS A 34 6.61 -15.13 -19.60
CA LYS A 34 8.03 -15.42 -19.32
C LYS A 34 9.00 -14.49 -20.07
N TYR A 35 8.62 -14.01 -21.26
CA TYR A 35 9.45 -13.10 -22.06
C TYR A 35 9.44 -11.66 -21.52
N ILE A 36 8.33 -11.22 -20.90
CA ILE A 36 8.19 -9.84 -20.41
C ILE A 36 8.43 -9.76 -18.90
N GLU A 37 8.38 -10.87 -18.17
CA GLU A 37 8.46 -10.91 -16.71
C GLU A 37 9.64 -10.09 -16.16
N ASN A 38 10.84 -10.30 -16.68
CA ASN A 38 12.04 -9.58 -16.23
C ASN A 38 11.99 -8.09 -16.56
N VAL A 39 11.43 -7.72 -17.72
CA VAL A 39 11.25 -6.33 -18.14
C VAL A 39 10.22 -5.65 -17.24
N MET A 40 9.10 -6.32 -16.95
CA MET A 40 8.07 -5.82 -16.03
C MET A 40 8.62 -5.67 -14.61
N LYS A 41 9.40 -6.63 -14.13
CA LYS A 41 10.05 -6.56 -12.81
C LYS A 41 10.93 -5.31 -12.71
N LYS A 42 11.82 -5.09 -13.68
CA LYS A 42 12.68 -3.89 -13.73
C LYS A 42 11.86 -2.61 -13.80
N TYR A 43 10.84 -2.59 -14.67
CA TYR A 43 9.95 -1.44 -14.82
C TYR A 43 9.24 -1.11 -13.50
N LEU A 44 8.62 -2.09 -12.83
CA LEU A 44 7.89 -1.87 -11.58
C LEU A 44 8.80 -1.41 -10.44
N LEU A 45 10.01 -1.96 -10.34
CA LEU A 45 10.98 -1.52 -9.34
C LEU A 45 11.44 -0.08 -9.59
N ASN A 46 11.76 0.27 -10.83
CA ASN A 46 12.12 1.64 -11.19
C ASN A 46 10.95 2.61 -11.02
N PHE A 47 9.73 2.17 -11.32
CA PHE A 47 8.53 2.98 -11.14
C PHE A 47 8.23 3.23 -9.66
N THR A 48 8.45 2.22 -8.80
CA THR A 48 8.32 2.38 -7.35
C THR A 48 9.34 3.39 -6.82
N ARG A 49 10.60 3.30 -7.26
CA ARG A 49 11.65 4.29 -6.92
C ARG A 49 11.32 5.69 -7.44
N LEU A 50 10.74 5.79 -8.63
CA LEU A 50 10.32 7.09 -9.16
C LEU A 50 9.27 7.73 -8.25
N ILE A 51 8.26 6.97 -7.83
CA ILE A 51 7.19 7.48 -6.98
C ILE A 51 7.74 7.99 -5.64
N SER A 52 8.71 7.30 -5.05
CA SER A 52 9.32 7.73 -3.78
C SER A 52 10.09 9.05 -3.87
N MET A 53 10.46 9.48 -5.08
CA MET A 53 11.20 10.74 -5.32
C MET A 53 10.29 11.92 -5.65
N ILE A 54 9.00 11.71 -5.89
CA ILE A 54 8.09 12.77 -6.32
C ILE A 54 7.48 13.48 -5.11
N ASN A 55 7.82 14.76 -4.96
CA ASN A 55 7.26 15.64 -3.92
C ASN A 55 6.04 16.44 -4.38
N VAL A 56 5.74 16.46 -5.69
CA VAL A 56 4.63 17.25 -6.25
C VAL A 56 3.32 16.44 -6.21
N PRO A 57 2.29 16.84 -5.43
CA PRO A 57 1.08 16.02 -5.21
C PRO A 57 0.30 15.69 -6.49
N VAL A 58 0.20 16.63 -7.43
CA VAL A 58 -0.53 16.41 -8.70
C VAL A 58 0.13 15.29 -9.51
N THR A 59 1.46 15.33 -9.61
CA THR A 59 2.25 14.32 -10.33
C THR A 59 2.17 12.98 -9.61
N LEU A 60 2.31 12.98 -8.28
CA LEU A 60 2.20 11.78 -7.46
C LEU A 60 0.84 11.09 -7.67
N ASN A 61 -0.25 11.84 -7.61
CA ASN A 61 -1.61 11.34 -7.84
C ASN A 61 -1.76 10.66 -9.22
N ILE A 62 -1.16 11.23 -10.28
CA ILE A 62 -1.19 10.63 -11.63
C ILE A 62 -0.42 9.30 -11.65
N LEU A 63 0.77 9.26 -11.02
CA LEU A 63 1.59 8.06 -10.97
C LEU A 63 0.91 6.95 -10.14
N LEU A 64 0.31 7.29 -9.00
CA LEU A 64 -0.44 6.34 -8.17
C LEU A 64 -1.65 5.74 -8.91
N ARG A 65 -2.34 6.53 -9.75
CA ARG A 65 -3.40 5.98 -10.62
C ARG A 65 -2.83 4.98 -11.63
N HIS A 66 -1.63 5.22 -12.14
CA HIS A 66 -0.95 4.26 -13.01
C HIS A 66 -0.54 3.00 -12.24
N VAL A 67 -0.03 3.13 -11.01
CA VAL A 67 0.20 1.98 -10.12
C VAL A 67 -1.04 1.12 -10.01
N ARG A 68 -2.21 1.72 -9.75
CA ARG A 68 -3.48 1.00 -9.62
C ARG A 68 -3.78 0.12 -10.83
N SER A 69 -3.49 0.61 -12.04
CA SER A 69 -3.67 -0.15 -13.27
C SER A 69 -2.60 -1.22 -13.53
N LEU A 70 -1.48 -1.17 -12.80
CA LEU A 70 -0.40 -2.16 -12.86
C LEU A 70 -0.51 -3.25 -11.78
N ILE A 71 -1.48 -3.15 -10.86
CA ILE A 71 -1.70 -4.12 -9.76
C ILE A 71 -1.68 -5.59 -10.22
N PRO A 72 -2.33 -5.99 -11.34
CA PRO A 72 -2.30 -7.38 -11.80
C PRO A 72 -0.90 -7.94 -12.05
N PHE A 73 0.02 -7.09 -12.50
CA PHE A 73 1.41 -7.47 -12.76
C PHE A 73 2.24 -7.49 -11.47
N VAL A 74 1.93 -6.59 -10.55
CA VAL A 74 2.59 -6.51 -9.23
C VAL A 74 2.28 -7.75 -8.39
N ILE A 75 1.02 -8.21 -8.42
CA ILE A 75 0.52 -9.38 -7.69
C ILE A 75 1.39 -10.62 -7.96
N VAL A 76 1.73 -10.87 -9.23
CA VAL A 76 2.54 -12.01 -9.69
C VAL A 76 4.02 -11.91 -9.24
N LEU A 77 4.52 -10.71 -8.97
CA LEU A 77 5.95 -10.44 -8.78
C LEU A 77 6.25 -10.09 -7.31
N PRO A 78 6.67 -11.05 -6.46
CA PRO A 78 6.75 -10.85 -5.01
C PRO A 78 7.71 -9.73 -4.58
N ASN A 79 8.88 -9.61 -5.22
CA ASN A 79 9.85 -8.56 -4.89
C ASN A 79 9.31 -7.16 -5.22
N SER A 80 8.69 -7.01 -6.38
CA SER A 80 8.06 -5.76 -6.80
C SER A 80 6.85 -5.42 -5.92
N ARG A 81 6.08 -6.44 -5.51
CA ARG A 81 4.97 -6.31 -4.58
C ARG A 81 5.41 -5.78 -3.22
N GLN A 82 6.43 -6.38 -2.61
CA GLN A 82 6.95 -5.93 -1.31
C GLN A 82 7.50 -4.49 -1.39
N ALA A 83 8.26 -4.17 -2.43
CA ALA A 83 8.79 -2.83 -2.64
C ALA A 83 7.67 -1.79 -2.77
N LEU A 84 6.65 -2.08 -3.59
CA LEU A 84 5.52 -1.18 -3.79
C LEU A 84 4.68 -1.02 -2.52
N VAL A 85 4.37 -2.11 -1.81
CA VAL A 85 3.60 -2.06 -0.55
C VAL A 85 4.29 -1.16 0.47
N LYS A 86 5.61 -1.30 0.63
CA LYS A 86 6.39 -0.45 1.53
C LYS A 86 6.25 1.04 1.16
N GLU A 87 6.34 1.35 -0.13
CA GLU A 87 6.23 2.71 -0.62
C GLU A 87 4.81 3.28 -0.46
N LEU A 88 3.78 2.49 -0.75
CA LEU A 88 2.39 2.90 -0.58
C LEU A 88 2.05 3.20 0.88
N ILE A 89 2.57 2.42 1.83
CA ILE A 89 2.38 2.68 3.28
C ILE A 89 3.09 3.98 3.67
N ASN A 90 4.29 4.22 3.13
CA ASN A 90 5.03 5.46 3.35
C ASN A 90 4.21 6.67 2.88
N ILE A 91 3.71 6.64 1.64
CA ILE A 91 2.87 7.71 1.07
C ILE A 91 1.57 7.89 1.86
N TRP A 92 0.88 6.80 2.21
CA TRP A 92 -0.34 6.84 3.00
C TRP A 92 -0.16 7.53 4.36
N SER A 93 1.01 7.37 4.98
CA SER A 93 1.30 7.96 6.30
C SER A 93 1.90 9.36 6.25
N THR A 94 2.66 9.70 5.21
CA THR A 94 3.46 10.94 5.17
C THR A 94 2.98 12.00 4.18
N ALA A 95 2.19 11.65 3.16
CA ALA A 95 1.78 12.62 2.15
C ALA A 95 1.00 13.78 2.78
N SER A 96 1.30 15.01 2.39
CA SER A 96 0.56 16.19 2.87
C SER A 96 -0.84 16.31 2.25
N ASP A 97 -1.00 15.80 1.03
CA ASP A 97 -2.25 15.79 0.29
C ASP A 97 -3.10 14.55 0.63
N GLU A 98 -4.33 14.78 1.11
CA GLU A 98 -5.26 13.70 1.46
C GLU A 98 -5.58 12.81 0.25
N ARG A 99 -5.71 13.40 -0.95
CA ARG A 99 -6.03 12.64 -2.16
C ARG A 99 -4.95 11.61 -2.49
N SER A 100 -3.68 11.97 -2.30
CA SER A 100 -2.54 11.06 -2.46
C SER A 100 -2.63 9.89 -1.47
N ARG A 101 -2.99 10.15 -0.20
CA ARG A 101 -3.20 9.10 0.81
C ARG A 101 -4.36 8.18 0.44
N VAL A 102 -5.46 8.72 -0.08
CA VAL A 102 -6.63 7.94 -0.54
C VAL A 102 -6.25 6.99 -1.68
N ILE A 103 -5.55 7.48 -2.72
CA ILE A 103 -5.17 6.61 -3.85
C ILE A 103 -4.18 5.55 -3.40
N ALA A 104 -3.23 5.89 -2.52
CA ALA A 104 -2.29 4.92 -1.96
C ALA A 104 -3.01 3.83 -1.15
N PHE A 105 -3.98 4.22 -0.31
CA PHE A 105 -4.83 3.30 0.45
C PHE A 105 -5.62 2.37 -0.46
N VAL A 106 -6.27 2.89 -1.50
CA VAL A 106 -7.03 2.08 -2.47
C VAL A 106 -6.13 1.04 -3.14
N CYS A 107 -4.88 1.39 -3.48
CA CYS A 107 -3.93 0.45 -4.05
C CYS A 107 -3.54 -0.66 -3.04
N LEU A 108 -3.28 -0.29 -1.78
CA LEU A 108 -3.00 -1.26 -0.70
C LEU A 108 -4.18 -2.21 -0.48
N PHE A 109 -5.40 -1.66 -0.43
CA PHE A 109 -6.63 -2.43 -0.24
C PHE A 109 -6.82 -3.48 -1.35
N HIS A 110 -6.61 -3.10 -2.61
CA HIS A 110 -6.67 -4.04 -3.73
C HIS A 110 -5.60 -5.13 -3.62
N LEU A 111 -4.36 -4.79 -3.28
CA LEU A 111 -3.27 -5.78 -3.12
C LEU A 111 -3.60 -6.79 -2.00
N ILE A 112 -4.04 -6.30 -0.84
CA ILE A 112 -4.39 -7.13 0.32
C ILE A 112 -5.57 -8.05 0.01
N ARG A 113 -6.56 -7.58 -0.75
CA ARG A 113 -7.71 -8.42 -1.12
C ARG A 113 -7.32 -9.63 -1.97
N GLU A 114 -6.34 -9.47 -2.85
CA GLU A 114 -5.87 -10.55 -3.73
C GLU A 114 -4.91 -11.53 -3.01
N HIS A 115 -4.02 -11.04 -2.13
CA HIS A 115 -3.06 -11.86 -1.38
C HIS A 115 -3.19 -11.70 0.14
N ARG A 116 -4.41 -11.94 0.67
CA ARG A 116 -4.73 -11.70 2.08
C ARG A 116 -3.81 -12.45 3.05
N LYS A 117 -3.68 -13.78 2.87
CA LYS A 117 -2.97 -14.65 3.83
C LYS A 117 -1.50 -14.27 4.03
N GLU A 118 -0.84 -13.84 2.96
CA GLU A 118 0.61 -13.52 2.99
C GLU A 118 0.89 -12.09 3.46
N MET A 119 0.04 -11.13 3.09
CA MET A 119 0.37 -9.70 3.24
C MET A 119 -0.34 -9.02 4.41
N MET A 120 -1.52 -9.50 4.80
CA MET A 120 -2.40 -8.77 5.72
C MET A 120 -1.72 -8.44 7.04
N GLY A 121 -1.16 -9.45 7.72
CA GLY A 121 -0.49 -9.23 9.01
C GLY A 121 0.69 -8.27 8.90
N VAL A 122 1.57 -8.44 7.92
CA VAL A 122 2.74 -7.55 7.77
C VAL A 122 2.32 -6.10 7.48
N VAL A 123 1.32 -5.92 6.60
CA VAL A 123 0.84 -4.59 6.22
C VAL A 123 0.11 -3.90 7.38
N LEU A 124 -0.82 -4.59 8.05
CA LEU A 124 -1.54 -4.04 9.22
C LEU A 124 -0.58 -3.60 10.31
N ARG A 125 0.44 -4.42 10.61
CA ARG A 125 1.46 -4.11 11.63
C ARG A 125 2.20 -2.83 11.25
N LYS A 126 2.66 -2.73 10.00
CA LYS A 126 3.43 -1.56 9.55
C LYS A 126 2.58 -0.29 9.51
N MET A 127 1.35 -0.37 8.99
CA MET A 127 0.42 0.76 8.95
C MET A 127 0.06 1.26 10.34
N TYR A 128 -0.17 0.36 11.30
CA TYR A 128 -0.43 0.74 12.69
C TYR A 128 0.77 1.47 13.32
N LEU A 129 1.99 0.96 13.12
CA LEU A 129 3.19 1.61 13.65
C LEU A 129 3.41 3.01 13.04
N ASP A 130 3.14 3.18 11.75
CA ASP A 130 3.27 4.50 11.12
C ASP A 130 2.13 5.45 11.51
N TYR A 131 0.92 4.93 11.78
CA TYR A 131 -0.16 5.69 12.40
C TYR A 131 0.25 6.21 13.78
N LEU A 132 0.76 5.35 14.67
CA LEU A 132 1.21 5.76 16.01
C LEU A 132 2.28 6.87 15.96
N LYS A 133 3.22 6.79 15.01
CA LYS A 133 4.23 7.85 14.82
C LYS A 133 3.61 9.19 14.47
N ASN A 134 2.58 9.20 13.63
CA ASN A 134 1.88 10.42 13.23
C ASN A 134 1.00 10.98 14.36
N CYS A 135 0.48 10.12 15.25
CA CYS A 135 -0.27 10.56 16.43
C CYS A 135 0.57 11.24 17.51
N LYS A 136 1.91 11.13 17.47
CA LYS A 136 2.80 11.71 18.49
C LYS A 136 2.74 13.24 18.51
N PHE A 137 2.54 13.88 17.35
CA PHE A 137 2.51 15.33 17.21
C PHE A 137 1.27 15.75 16.42
N THR A 138 0.29 16.31 17.10
CA THR A 138 -1.00 16.70 16.52
C THR A 138 -1.13 18.21 16.44
N SER A 139 -1.66 18.70 15.32
CA SER A 139 -2.07 20.10 15.11
C SER A 139 -3.42 20.14 14.41
N PRO A 140 -4.14 21.28 14.41
CA PRO A 140 -5.39 21.42 13.65
C PRO A 140 -5.26 21.03 12.17
N THR A 141 -4.08 21.22 11.58
CA THR A 141 -3.78 20.88 10.19
C THR A 141 -3.48 19.40 9.96
N THR A 142 -2.92 18.68 10.95
CA THR A 142 -2.62 17.24 10.82
C THR A 142 -3.75 16.33 11.27
N LEU A 143 -4.66 16.81 12.13
CA LEU A 143 -5.80 16.04 12.64
C LEU A 143 -6.69 15.41 11.55
N PRO A 144 -7.08 16.10 10.46
CA PRO A 144 -7.87 15.49 9.40
C PRO A 144 -7.16 14.29 8.74
N LEU A 145 -5.85 14.41 8.52
CA LEU A 145 -5.03 13.35 7.93
C LEU A 145 -4.85 12.17 8.87
N ILE A 146 -4.70 12.41 10.18
CA ILE A 146 -4.65 11.36 11.21
C ILE A 146 -5.99 10.63 11.31
N ASN A 147 -7.11 11.37 11.28
CA ASN A 147 -8.44 10.78 11.25
C ASN A 147 -8.67 9.91 10.00
N PHE A 148 -8.18 10.36 8.84
CA PHE A 148 -8.18 9.54 7.63
C PHE A 148 -7.37 8.25 7.83
N MET A 149 -6.17 8.33 8.41
CA MET A 149 -5.36 7.14 8.70
C MET A 149 -6.09 6.17 9.64
N GLN A 150 -6.71 6.67 10.70
CA GLN A 150 -7.48 5.85 11.62
C GLN A 150 -8.63 5.14 10.91
N ARG A 151 -9.47 5.87 10.16
CA ARG A 151 -10.62 5.31 9.45
C ARG A 151 -10.19 4.28 8.41
N SER A 152 -9.21 4.61 7.58
CA SER A 152 -8.70 3.70 6.54
C SER A 152 -8.03 2.45 7.13
N LEU A 153 -7.35 2.56 8.28
CA LEU A 153 -6.79 1.41 8.96
C LEU A 153 -7.87 0.50 9.56
N VAL A 154 -8.95 1.07 10.11
CA VAL A 154 -10.12 0.31 10.59
C VAL A 154 -10.76 -0.47 9.46
N GLU A 155 -10.93 0.12 8.27
CA GLU A 155 -11.46 -0.57 7.08
C GLU A 155 -10.64 -1.82 6.72
N LEU A 156 -9.30 -1.78 6.87
CA LEU A 156 -8.47 -2.96 6.67
C LEU A 156 -8.67 -3.99 7.77
N TYR A 157 -8.65 -3.58 9.04
CA TYR A 157 -8.90 -4.50 10.15
C TYR A 157 -10.27 -5.21 10.05
N SER A 158 -11.27 -4.57 9.46
CA SER A 158 -12.59 -5.17 9.21
C SER A 158 -12.58 -6.31 8.19
N LEU A 159 -11.52 -6.49 7.40
CA LEU A 159 -11.45 -7.56 6.39
C LEU A 159 -11.30 -8.96 7.01
N ASP A 160 -10.63 -9.08 8.15
CA ASP A 160 -10.37 -10.36 8.82
C ASP A 160 -10.29 -10.17 10.36
N PRO A 161 -11.41 -10.38 11.06
CA PRO A 161 -11.47 -10.21 12.51
C PRO A 161 -10.48 -11.09 13.29
N THR A 162 -10.11 -12.26 12.74
CA THR A 162 -9.23 -13.21 13.41
C THR A 162 -7.80 -12.65 13.50
N VAL A 163 -7.27 -12.18 12.36
CA VAL A 163 -5.94 -11.55 12.29
C VAL A 163 -5.93 -10.25 13.10
N THR A 164 -7.01 -9.47 12.99
CA THR A 164 -7.20 -8.22 13.74
C THR A 164 -7.14 -8.44 15.24
N TYR A 165 -7.82 -9.47 15.76
CA TYR A 165 -7.80 -9.79 17.19
C TYR A 165 -6.39 -10.13 17.67
N GLN A 166 -5.68 -11.00 16.94
CA GLN A 166 -4.30 -11.38 17.29
C GLN A 166 -3.37 -10.15 17.34
N HIS A 167 -3.50 -9.26 16.36
CA HIS A 167 -2.76 -8.00 16.31
C HIS A 167 -3.11 -7.06 17.47
N GLY A 168 -4.40 -6.83 17.68
CA GLY A 168 -4.92 -5.93 18.71
C GLY A 168 -4.48 -6.38 20.11
N PHE A 169 -4.53 -7.69 20.38
CA PHE A 169 -4.10 -8.25 21.66
C PHE A 169 -2.62 -7.97 21.96
N VAL A 170 -1.73 -8.15 20.97
CA VAL A 170 -0.29 -7.86 21.13
C VAL A 170 -0.05 -6.39 21.46
N PHE A 171 -0.67 -5.47 20.73
CA PHE A 171 -0.50 -4.03 20.95
C PHE A 171 -1.14 -3.56 22.26
N LEU A 172 -2.28 -4.12 22.66
CA LEU A 172 -2.90 -3.83 23.96
C LEU A 172 -1.99 -4.25 25.11
N ARG A 173 -1.36 -5.43 25.00
CA ARG A 173 -0.39 -5.90 25.99
C ARG A 173 0.84 -4.99 26.08
N GLN A 174 1.36 -4.54 24.94
CA GLN A 174 2.48 -3.58 24.89
C GLN A 174 2.10 -2.26 25.56
N LEU A 175 0.90 -1.74 25.29
CA LEU A 175 0.40 -0.52 25.93
C LEU A 175 0.31 -0.67 27.45
N ALA A 176 -0.21 -1.80 27.95
CA ALA A 176 -0.29 -2.07 29.38
C ALA A 176 1.10 -2.09 30.05
N VAL A 177 2.10 -2.69 29.39
CA VAL A 177 3.49 -2.68 29.87
C VAL A 177 4.04 -1.24 29.90
N HIS A 178 3.88 -0.48 28.81
CA HIS A 178 4.33 0.91 28.76
C HIS A 178 3.70 1.78 29.85
N LEU A 179 2.39 1.61 30.09
CA LEU A 179 1.67 2.32 31.13
C LEU A 179 2.21 1.96 32.53
N ARG A 180 2.43 0.68 32.80
CA ARG A 180 3.01 0.23 34.08
C ARG A 180 4.40 0.84 34.31
N THR A 181 5.26 0.82 33.30
CA THR A 181 6.60 1.42 33.38
C THR A 181 6.53 2.92 33.65
N ALA A 182 5.67 3.65 32.95
CA ALA A 182 5.49 5.09 33.15
C ALA A 182 4.98 5.46 34.56
N ILE A 183 4.09 4.64 35.13
CA ILE A 183 3.61 4.83 36.51
C ILE A 183 4.73 4.58 37.53
N GLN A 184 5.58 3.59 37.29
CA GLN A 184 6.70 3.26 38.18
C GLN A 184 7.80 4.33 38.14
N THR A 185 8.16 4.84 36.96
CA THR A 185 9.16 5.91 36.84
C THR A 185 8.69 7.26 37.38
N LYS A 186 7.39 7.56 37.36
CA LYS A 186 6.85 8.79 37.98
C LYS A 186 6.83 8.72 39.52
N LYS A 187 6.94 7.52 40.11
CA LYS A 187 7.01 7.32 41.56
C LYS A 187 8.43 7.37 42.13
N ALA A 188 9.45 7.37 41.26
CA ALA A 188 10.86 7.56 41.61
C ALA A 188 11.25 9.02 41.38
#